data_AF-A0A1E3BR14-F1
#
_entry.id   AF-A0A1E3BR14-F1
#
_cell.length_a   1.000
_cell.length_b   1.000
_cell.length_c   1.000
_cell.angle_alpha   90.00
_cell.angle_beta   90.00
_cell.angle_gamma   90.00
#
_symmetry.space_group_name_H-M   'P 1'
#
loop_
_entity.id
_entity.type
_entity.pdbx_description
1 polymer ?
#
loop_
_entity_poly.entity_id
_entity_poly.type
_entity_poly.pdbx_seq_one_letter_code
_entity_poly.pdbx_strand_id
1 'polypeptide(L)'
;MSYTTSRMWRSDQSKEYEAFARARCNYTHIAPLSPVVPRTWPEWIKHRLLIQEEAQSQELRRLAIKTLVSRIQETIEEYQPPFADKTFEDHLSSVLARESIWLPSYTAPPDREQAPWPTHDEMKHEENQRGKSGYCRFLPLPRTPGEFTSNWKQRSPIVPFQFDEVGHLNGEEEEGSPEHETDENMLLLVGNFLLKELEC
;
A
#
# COMPACT_ATOMS: atom_id res chain seq x y z
N MET A 1 11.42 -24.73 31.24
CA MET A 1 11.25 -26.20 31.26
C MET A 1 9.77 -26.52 31.10
N SER A 2 9.30 -26.87 29.90
CA SER A 2 7.92 -27.39 29.74
C SER A 2 7.93 -28.49 28.70
N TYR A 3 7.82 -29.73 29.19
CA TYR A 3 7.69 -30.95 28.42
C TYR A 3 6.26 -31.05 27.85
N THR A 4 6.10 -30.87 26.54
CA THR A 4 4.86 -31.20 25.81
C THR A 4 5.14 -32.29 24.77
N THR A 5 5.62 -33.44 25.23
CA THR A 5 5.91 -34.60 24.37
C THR A 5 5.22 -35.89 24.83
N SER A 6 4.20 -35.83 25.71
CA SER A 6 3.36 -37.00 25.95
C SER A 6 2.25 -37.06 24.89
N ARG A 7 2.34 -38.04 23.99
CA ARG A 7 1.29 -38.42 23.02
C ARG A 7 0.16 -39.16 23.75
N MET A 8 -0.40 -38.55 24.79
CA MET A 8 -1.59 -39.08 25.44
C MET A 8 -2.81 -38.50 24.75
N TRP A 9 -3.72 -39.37 24.30
CA TRP A 9 -5.01 -38.93 23.81
C TRP A 9 -5.73 -38.19 24.95
N ARG A 10 -6.16 -36.97 24.67
CA ARG A 10 -6.95 -36.14 25.58
C ARG A 10 -8.30 -35.89 24.93
N SER A 11 -9.37 -35.98 25.71
CA SER A 11 -10.70 -35.57 25.29
C SER A 11 -10.71 -34.08 24.95
N ASP A 12 -11.58 -33.68 24.01
CA ASP A 12 -11.64 -32.29 23.57
C ASP A 12 -12.11 -31.35 24.69
N GLN A 13 -12.97 -31.83 25.59
CA GLN A 13 -13.34 -31.10 26.80
C GLN A 13 -12.14 -30.81 27.71
N SER A 14 -11.23 -31.78 27.87
CA SER A 14 -10.00 -31.58 28.67
C SER A 14 -9.06 -30.56 28.02
N LYS A 15 -8.96 -30.56 26.69
CA LYS A 15 -8.15 -29.58 25.93
C LYS A 15 -8.70 -28.17 26.07
N GLU A 16 -10.03 -28.01 25.96
CA GLU A 16 -10.69 -26.70 26.11
C GLU A 16 -10.59 -26.20 27.55
N TYR A 17 -10.67 -27.07 28.56
CA TYR A 17 -10.46 -26.67 29.95
C TYR A 17 -9.03 -26.20 30.23
N GLU A 18 -8.03 -26.89 29.67
CA GLU A 18 -6.63 -26.45 29.73
C GLU A 18 -6.38 -25.14 28.97
N ALA A 19 -7.09 -24.92 27.86
CA ALA A 19 -7.07 -23.66 27.14
C ALA A 19 -7.66 -22.52 27.97
N PHE A 20 -8.80 -22.73 28.64
CA PHE A 20 -9.39 -21.78 29.58
C PHE A 20 -8.44 -21.46 30.74
N ALA A 21 -7.82 -22.48 31.35
CA ALA A 21 -6.89 -22.28 32.45
C ALA A 21 -5.70 -21.39 32.04
N ARG A 22 -5.14 -21.62 30.84
CA ARG A 22 -4.08 -20.77 30.27
C ARG A 22 -4.57 -19.36 29.97
N ALA A 23 -5.72 -19.24 29.32
CA ALA A 23 -6.29 -17.95 28.94
C ALA A 23 -6.59 -17.09 30.19
N ARG A 24 -7.15 -17.69 31.24
CA ARG A 24 -7.43 -17.03 32.52
C ARG A 24 -6.16 -16.44 33.15
N CYS A 25 -5.05 -17.19 33.18
CA CYS A 25 -3.77 -16.70 33.67
C CYS A 25 -3.21 -15.55 32.82
N ASN A 26 -3.43 -15.58 31.50
CA ASN A 26 -2.98 -14.50 30.63
C ASN A 26 -3.82 -13.22 30.81
N TYR A 27 -5.15 -13.37 30.92
CA TYR A 27 -6.04 -12.22 31.05
C TYR A 27 -5.84 -11.45 32.35
N THR A 28 -5.44 -12.12 33.44
CA THR A 28 -5.07 -11.42 34.68
C THR A 28 -3.89 -10.47 34.52
N HIS A 29 -3.01 -10.71 33.55
CA HIS A 29 -1.89 -9.82 33.24
C HIS A 29 -2.23 -8.77 32.17
N ILE A 30 -2.98 -9.16 31.13
CA ILE A 30 -3.24 -8.30 29.97
C ILE A 30 -4.40 -7.32 30.24
N ALA A 31 -5.49 -7.81 30.85
CA ALA A 31 -6.73 -7.06 30.98
C ALA A 31 -7.47 -7.41 32.29
N PRO A 32 -6.90 -7.08 33.46
CA PRO A 32 -7.42 -7.52 34.75
C PRO A 32 -8.82 -6.98 35.08
N LEU A 33 -9.13 -5.77 34.61
CA LEU A 33 -10.39 -5.06 34.91
C LEU A 33 -11.42 -5.15 33.77
N SER A 34 -11.12 -5.88 32.69
CA SER A 34 -12.05 -5.95 31.56
C SER A 34 -13.32 -6.72 31.93
N PRO A 35 -14.52 -6.17 31.66
CA PRO A 35 -15.78 -6.85 31.91
C PRO A 35 -16.11 -7.92 30.85
N VAL A 36 -15.38 -7.94 29.74
CA VAL A 36 -15.63 -8.82 28.58
C VAL A 36 -14.86 -10.13 28.67
N VAL A 37 -13.85 -10.19 29.54
CA VAL A 37 -13.01 -11.38 29.73
C VAL A 37 -13.79 -12.47 30.46
N PRO A 38 -13.89 -13.70 29.92
CA PRO A 38 -14.52 -14.81 30.61
C PRO A 38 -13.70 -15.22 31.84
N ARG A 39 -14.30 -15.09 33.04
CA ARG A 39 -13.68 -15.45 34.31
C ARG A 39 -14.07 -16.85 34.77
N THR A 40 -15.27 -17.27 34.40
CA THR A 40 -15.83 -18.59 34.75
C THR A 40 -15.83 -19.54 33.54
N TRP A 41 -15.87 -20.84 33.80
CA TRP A 41 -15.94 -21.85 32.74
C TRP A 41 -17.20 -21.74 31.85
N PRO A 42 -18.41 -21.49 32.39
CA PRO A 42 -19.58 -21.25 31.55
C PRO A 42 -19.46 -20.00 30.67
N GLU A 43 -18.88 -18.91 31.19
CA GLU A 43 -18.59 -17.71 30.40
C GLU A 43 -17.60 -17.99 29.27
N TRP A 44 -16.57 -18.82 29.53
CA TRP A 44 -15.62 -19.24 28.50
C TRP A 44 -16.32 -19.99 27.36
N ILE A 45 -17.19 -20.94 27.68
CA ILE A 45 -17.96 -21.67 26.66
C ILE A 45 -18.83 -20.71 25.86
N LYS A 46 -19.55 -19.80 26.53
CA LYS A 46 -20.37 -18.78 25.85
C LYS A 46 -19.53 -17.89 24.92
N HIS A 47 -18.38 -17.43 25.39
CA HIS A 47 -17.45 -16.63 24.60
C HIS A 47 -16.92 -17.39 23.38
N ARG A 48 -16.59 -18.69 23.51
CA ARG A 48 -16.14 -19.53 22.39
C ARG A 48 -17.22 -19.73 21.35
N LEU A 49 -18.47 -19.93 21.77
CA LEU A 49 -19.63 -20.00 20.87
C LEU A 49 -19.82 -18.70 20.11
N LEU A 50 -19.78 -17.55 20.82
CA LEU A 50 -19.90 -16.24 20.18
C LEU A 50 -18.81 -16.00 19.13
N ILE A 51 -17.55 -16.36 19.42
CA ILE A 51 -16.46 -16.26 18.44
C ILE A 51 -16.71 -17.14 17.22
N GLN A 52 -17.21 -18.37 17.42
CA GLN A 52 -17.52 -19.27 16.32
C GLN A 52 -18.66 -18.75 15.45
N GLU A 53 -19.74 -18.26 16.07
CA GLU A 53 -20.87 -17.63 15.37
C GLU A 53 -20.42 -16.38 14.59
N GLU A 54 -19.60 -15.54 15.20
CA GLU A 54 -19.06 -14.35 14.55
C GLU A 54 -18.18 -14.72 13.35
N ALA A 55 -17.27 -15.69 13.51
CA ALA A 55 -16.43 -16.18 12.43
C ALA A 55 -17.26 -16.73 11.25
N GLN A 56 -18.33 -17.48 11.55
CA GLN A 56 -19.26 -17.95 10.51
C GLN A 56 -19.97 -16.77 9.82
N SER A 57 -20.44 -15.79 10.59
CA SER A 57 -21.11 -14.61 10.04
C SER A 57 -20.17 -13.78 9.15
N GLN A 58 -18.90 -13.66 9.52
CA GLN A 58 -17.88 -12.96 8.74
C GLN A 58 -17.60 -13.69 7.43
N GLU A 59 -17.51 -15.01 7.44
CA GLU A 59 -17.31 -15.78 6.21
C GLU A 59 -18.51 -15.67 5.27
N LEU A 60 -19.74 -15.71 5.80
CA LEU A 60 -20.94 -15.47 5.01
C LEU A 60 -20.95 -14.06 4.39
N ARG A 61 -20.58 -13.03 5.16
CA ARG A 61 -20.43 -11.66 4.63
C ARG A 61 -19.35 -11.59 3.54
N ARG A 62 -18.21 -12.25 3.74
CA ARG A 62 -17.12 -12.30 2.77
C ARG A 62 -17.57 -12.95 1.47
N LEU A 63 -18.29 -14.06 1.55
CA LEU A 63 -18.87 -14.73 0.39
C LEU A 63 -19.91 -13.84 -0.30
N ALA A 64 -20.79 -13.17 0.45
CA ALA A 64 -21.77 -12.24 -0.11
C ALA A 64 -21.08 -11.09 -0.86
N ILE A 65 -20.08 -10.45 -0.25
CA ILE A 65 -19.28 -9.39 -0.90
C ILE A 65 -18.62 -9.94 -2.16
N LYS A 66 -17.99 -11.12 -2.10
CA LYS A 66 -17.36 -11.74 -3.27
C LYS A 66 -18.37 -11.96 -4.40
N THR A 67 -19.57 -12.46 -4.09
CA THR A 67 -20.62 -12.65 -5.11
C THR A 67 -21.11 -11.32 -5.69
N LEU A 68 -21.23 -10.27 -4.88
CA LEU A 68 -21.59 -8.94 -5.36
C LEU A 68 -20.50 -8.35 -6.26
N VAL A 69 -19.23 -8.46 -5.86
CA VAL A 69 -18.09 -8.01 -6.67
C VAL A 69 -18.04 -8.75 -8.00
N SER A 70 -18.22 -10.07 -8.01
CA SER A 70 -18.27 -10.84 -9.27
C SER A 70 -19.41 -10.39 -10.17
N ARG A 71 -20.61 -10.16 -9.63
CA ARG A 71 -21.74 -9.62 -10.42
C ARG A 71 -21.47 -8.22 -10.94
N ILE A 72 -20.88 -7.35 -10.13
CA ILE A 72 -20.50 -6.01 -10.56
C ILE A 72 -19.49 -6.15 -11.70
N GLN A 73 -18.48 -7.01 -11.56
CA GLN A 73 -17.45 -7.21 -12.58
C GLN A 73 -17.98 -7.81 -13.89
N GLU A 74 -19.04 -8.62 -13.84
CA GLU A 74 -19.79 -9.07 -15.04
C GLU A 74 -20.55 -7.91 -15.71
N THR A 75 -20.89 -6.86 -14.97
CA THR A 75 -21.60 -5.66 -15.47
C THR A 75 -20.70 -4.45 -15.69
N ILE A 76 -19.41 -4.52 -15.35
CA ILE A 76 -18.43 -3.50 -15.72
C ILE A 76 -18.30 -3.64 -17.23
N GLU A 77 -18.92 -2.71 -17.96
CA GLU A 77 -18.67 -2.50 -19.38
C GLU A 77 -17.16 -2.50 -19.60
N GLU A 78 -16.68 -3.18 -20.65
CA GLU A 78 -15.26 -3.21 -21.00
C GLU A 78 -14.72 -1.78 -20.91
N TYR A 79 -13.81 -1.55 -19.96
CA TYR A 79 -13.18 -0.26 -19.77
C TYR A 79 -12.59 0.14 -21.10
N GLN A 80 -13.23 1.06 -21.81
CA GLN A 80 -12.66 1.58 -23.04
C GLN A 80 -11.48 2.44 -22.60
N PRO A 81 -10.25 2.03 -22.97
CA PRO A 81 -9.08 2.78 -22.58
C PRO A 81 -9.20 4.19 -23.17
N PRO A 82 -8.82 5.22 -22.40
CA PRO A 82 -8.83 6.59 -22.91
C PRO A 82 -8.01 6.64 -24.21
N PHE A 83 -8.56 7.29 -25.23
CA PHE A 83 -7.99 7.37 -26.58
C PHE A 83 -7.81 6.02 -27.30
N ALA A 84 -8.60 4.99 -26.96
CA ALA A 84 -8.61 3.69 -27.65
C ALA A 84 -7.21 3.02 -27.72
N ASP A 85 -6.48 3.01 -26.61
CA ASP A 85 -5.12 2.46 -26.47
C ASP A 85 -4.07 3.13 -27.37
N LYS A 86 -4.32 4.34 -27.87
CA LYS A 86 -3.29 5.11 -28.56
C LYS A 86 -2.15 5.45 -27.60
N THR A 87 -0.95 5.01 -27.97
CA THR A 87 0.29 5.37 -27.28
C THR A 87 0.87 6.63 -27.88
N PHE A 88 1.07 7.64 -27.06
CA PHE A 88 1.76 8.87 -27.46
C PHE A 88 3.28 8.72 -27.26
N GLU A 89 4.07 9.13 -28.24
CA GLU A 89 5.54 9.08 -28.20
C GLU A 89 6.16 10.29 -27.47
N ASP A 90 5.34 11.23 -27.00
CA ASP A 90 5.76 12.46 -26.33
C ASP A 90 6.06 12.27 -24.83
N HIS A 91 5.97 11.04 -24.32
CA HIS A 91 6.16 10.70 -22.90
C HIS A 91 5.23 11.48 -21.95
N LEU A 92 4.09 11.97 -22.44
CA LEU A 92 3.08 12.63 -21.62
C LEU A 92 1.93 11.66 -21.28
N SER A 93 1.36 11.83 -20.09
CA SER A 93 0.20 11.05 -19.67
C SER A 93 -0.98 11.34 -20.59
N SER A 94 -1.73 10.32 -21.01
CA SER A 94 -2.88 10.53 -21.90
C SER A 94 -3.98 11.40 -21.28
N VAL A 95 -4.16 11.37 -19.96
CA VAL A 95 -5.26 12.07 -19.28
C VAL A 95 -4.94 13.53 -19.01
N LEU A 96 -3.74 13.84 -18.53
CA LEU A 96 -3.37 15.19 -18.07
C LEU A 96 -2.35 15.88 -18.97
N ALA A 97 -1.84 15.17 -19.99
CA ALA A 97 -0.74 15.63 -20.85
C ALA A 97 0.45 16.17 -20.04
N ARG A 98 0.77 15.52 -18.92
CA ARG A 98 1.91 15.83 -18.05
C ARG A 98 2.89 14.68 -18.03
N GLU A 99 4.16 14.99 -17.85
CA GLU A 99 5.19 14.00 -17.60
C GLU A 99 4.87 13.24 -16.31
N SER A 100 4.93 11.91 -16.39
CA SER A 100 4.70 11.04 -15.24
C SER A 100 5.41 9.71 -15.42
N ILE A 101 5.71 9.03 -14.32
CA ILE A 101 6.20 7.63 -14.31
C ILE A 101 5.08 6.63 -14.61
N TRP A 102 3.81 7.05 -14.58
CA TRP A 102 2.63 6.19 -14.76
C TRP A 102 2.22 6.04 -16.23
N LEU A 103 3.20 5.98 -17.14
CA LEU A 103 2.93 5.80 -18.57
C LEU A 103 2.73 4.31 -18.91
N PRO A 104 1.86 3.99 -19.89
CA PRO A 104 1.69 2.63 -20.38
C PRO A 104 2.98 2.07 -21.01
N SER A 105 3.78 2.95 -21.64
CA SER A 105 5.07 2.58 -22.20
C SER A 105 6.15 2.61 -21.13
N TYR A 106 6.88 1.50 -21.00
CA TYR A 106 8.05 1.38 -20.12
C TYR A 106 9.29 2.12 -20.62
N THR A 107 9.21 2.76 -21.79
CA THR A 107 10.32 3.56 -22.32
C THR A 107 10.41 4.87 -21.56
N ALA A 108 11.39 4.96 -20.66
CA ALA A 108 11.76 6.21 -20.03
C ALA A 108 12.12 7.26 -21.10
N PRO A 109 11.88 8.56 -20.83
CA PRO A 109 12.40 9.62 -21.67
C PRO A 109 13.91 9.45 -21.87
N PRO A 110 14.46 9.75 -23.06
CA PRO A 110 15.89 9.58 -23.34
C PRO A 110 16.79 10.36 -22.36
N ASP A 111 16.26 11.45 -21.80
CA ASP A 111 16.98 12.33 -20.87
C ASP A 111 16.88 11.89 -19.40
N ARG A 112 16.17 10.79 -19.10
CA ARG A 112 15.94 10.32 -17.72
C ARG A 112 16.39 8.89 -17.51
N GLU A 113 17.29 8.71 -16.55
CA GLU A 113 17.70 7.38 -16.10
C GLU A 113 16.55 6.65 -15.40
N GLN A 114 16.39 5.36 -15.70
CA GLN A 114 15.41 4.50 -15.03
C GLN A 114 16.02 3.92 -13.76
N ALA A 115 15.43 4.20 -12.60
CA ALA A 115 15.84 3.57 -11.35
C ALA A 115 15.62 2.05 -11.41
N PRO A 116 16.54 1.24 -10.86
CA PRO A 116 16.27 -0.17 -10.62
C PRO A 116 15.18 -0.34 -9.55
N TRP A 117 14.56 -1.52 -9.52
CA TRP A 117 13.66 -1.87 -8.44
C TRP A 117 14.37 -1.81 -7.08
N PRO A 118 13.67 -1.40 -6.00
CA PRO A 118 14.28 -1.24 -4.71
C PRO A 118 14.89 -2.54 -4.20
N THR A 119 16.11 -2.45 -3.66
CA THR A 119 16.73 -3.60 -3.00
C THR A 119 16.14 -3.82 -1.62
N HIS A 120 16.31 -5.02 -1.06
CA HIS A 120 15.86 -5.32 0.30
C HIS A 120 16.48 -4.37 1.36
N ASP A 121 17.71 -3.89 1.13
CA ASP A 121 18.39 -2.96 2.03
C ASP A 121 17.82 -1.53 1.94
N GLU A 122 17.35 -1.12 0.76
CA GLU A 122 16.62 0.14 0.56
C GLU A 122 15.23 0.08 1.20
N MET A 123 14.53 -1.06 1.06
CA MET A 123 13.22 -1.26 1.70
C MET A 123 13.32 -1.28 3.23
N LYS A 124 14.37 -1.90 3.78
CA LYS A 124 14.65 -1.91 5.22
C LYS A 124 15.29 -0.64 5.73
N HIS A 125 15.58 0.32 4.85
CA HIS A 125 16.20 1.56 5.30
C HIS A 125 15.34 2.19 6.42
N GLU A 126 16.02 2.47 7.53
CA GLU A 126 15.53 3.24 8.67
C GLU A 126 14.45 2.58 9.55
N GLU A 127 14.10 1.29 9.41
CA GLU A 127 13.18 0.51 10.28
C GLU A 127 12.54 1.29 11.46
N ASN A 128 13.20 1.31 12.63
CA ASN A 128 12.76 1.97 13.85
C ASN A 128 13.09 3.47 13.93
N GLN A 129 13.90 3.98 13.02
CA GLN A 129 14.28 5.39 12.89
C GLN A 129 13.54 6.14 11.77
N ARG A 130 12.54 5.54 11.10
CA ARG A 130 11.75 6.23 10.04
C ARG A 130 11.10 7.53 10.51
N GLY A 131 10.68 7.60 11.77
CA GLY A 131 10.14 8.84 12.34
C GLY A 131 11.19 9.95 12.54
N LYS A 132 12.48 9.62 12.45
CA LYS A 132 13.60 10.58 12.50
C LYS A 132 14.18 10.86 11.11
N SER A 133 13.82 10.05 10.12
CA SER A 133 14.21 10.29 8.76
C SER A 133 13.24 11.23 8.09
N GLY A 134 13.77 12.07 7.21
CA GLY A 134 12.96 13.05 6.49
C GLY A 134 11.85 12.41 5.63
N TYR A 135 11.96 11.11 5.33
CA TYR A 135 11.00 10.40 4.47
C TYR A 135 9.67 10.05 5.18
N CYS A 136 9.55 10.29 6.49
CA CYS A 136 8.34 10.03 7.29
C CYS A 136 7.75 8.62 7.05
N ARG A 137 6.63 8.54 6.33
CA ARG A 137 5.90 7.29 6.01
C ARG A 137 6.25 6.71 4.63
N PHE A 138 7.04 7.42 3.84
CA PHE A 138 7.40 7.05 2.48
C PHE A 138 8.73 6.31 2.44
N LEU A 139 8.93 5.53 1.38
CA LEU A 139 10.23 4.93 1.09
C LEU A 139 11.22 6.02 0.65
N PRO A 140 12.53 5.78 0.80
CA PRO A 140 13.52 6.69 0.22
C PRO A 140 13.29 6.84 -1.29
N LEU A 141 13.59 8.02 -1.81
CA LEU A 141 13.45 8.29 -3.25
C LEU A 141 14.28 7.31 -4.08
N PRO A 142 13.76 6.86 -5.24
CA PRO A 142 14.52 6.05 -6.19
C PRO A 142 15.83 6.76 -6.57
N ARG A 143 16.89 5.99 -6.80
CA ARG A 143 18.24 6.52 -7.07
C ARG A 143 18.76 6.07 -8.43
N THR A 144 19.71 6.83 -8.96
CA THR A 144 20.38 6.55 -10.23
C THR A 144 21.05 5.17 -10.19
N PRO A 145 21.05 4.42 -11.32
CA PRO A 145 21.79 3.17 -11.41
C PRO A 145 23.27 3.42 -11.13
N GLY A 146 23.79 2.83 -10.05
CA GLY A 146 25.20 2.93 -9.69
C GLY A 146 25.91 1.60 -9.89
N GLU A 147 27.24 1.66 -10.03
CA GLU A 147 28.10 0.49 -10.04
C GLU A 147 27.83 -0.42 -8.82
N PHE A 148 27.94 -1.74 -9.01
CA PHE A 148 27.63 -2.74 -7.98
C PHE A 148 28.42 -2.56 -6.68
N THR A 149 29.58 -1.91 -6.75
CA THR A 149 30.49 -1.64 -5.62
C THR A 149 30.09 -0.41 -4.79
N SER A 150 29.28 0.49 -5.35
CA SER A 150 28.89 1.73 -4.70
C SER A 150 27.70 1.50 -3.77
N ASN A 151 27.81 1.96 -2.52
CA ASN A 151 26.73 1.90 -1.55
C ASN A 151 25.52 2.67 -2.09
N TRP A 152 24.34 2.06 -2.05
CA TRP A 152 23.12 2.67 -2.59
C TRP A 152 22.84 4.06 -1.99
N LYS A 153 23.18 4.30 -0.71
CA LYS A 153 22.99 5.60 -0.05
C LYS A 153 23.85 6.73 -0.62
N GLN A 154 24.93 6.40 -1.31
CA GLN A 154 25.84 7.36 -1.93
C GLN A 154 25.40 7.76 -3.35
N ARG A 155 24.44 7.05 -3.93
CA ARG A 155 23.92 7.33 -5.28
C ARG A 155 23.01 8.55 -5.26
N SER A 156 22.97 9.34 -6.32
CA SER A 156 22.07 10.49 -6.40
C SER A 156 20.60 10.03 -6.47
N PRO A 157 19.68 10.63 -5.70
CA PRO A 157 18.25 10.46 -5.93
C PRO A 157 17.86 10.93 -7.34
N ILE A 158 16.93 10.21 -7.96
CA ILE A 158 16.30 10.64 -9.20
C ILE A 158 15.22 11.66 -8.85
N VAL A 159 15.24 12.79 -9.54
CA VAL A 159 14.25 13.85 -9.36
C VAL A 159 12.88 13.34 -9.83
N PRO A 160 11.83 13.29 -8.98
CA PRO A 160 10.48 12.94 -9.42
C PRO A 160 9.96 13.93 -10.47
N PHE A 161 9.01 13.51 -11.31
CA PHE A 161 8.27 14.49 -12.11
C PHE A 161 7.40 15.32 -11.17
N GLN A 162 7.14 16.58 -11.53
CA GLN A 162 6.35 17.51 -10.72
C GLN A 162 4.98 16.92 -10.32
N PHE A 163 4.36 16.13 -11.21
CA PHE A 163 3.10 15.44 -10.93
C PHE A 163 3.22 14.25 -9.97
N ASP A 164 4.37 13.57 -9.96
CA ASP A 164 4.63 12.37 -9.16
C ASP A 164 5.35 12.67 -7.83
N GLU A 165 5.56 13.95 -7.52
CA GLU A 165 6.15 14.38 -6.26
C GLU A 165 5.27 13.97 -5.09
N VAL A 166 5.86 13.21 -4.16
CA VAL A 166 5.19 12.74 -2.95
C VAL A 166 6.09 12.92 -1.74
N GLY A 167 5.50 13.36 -0.62
CA GLY A 167 6.19 13.39 0.67
C GLY A 167 7.31 14.43 0.75
N HIS A 168 6.99 15.70 0.49
CA HIS A 168 7.91 16.82 0.75
C HIS A 168 8.51 16.69 2.14
N LEU A 169 9.83 16.87 2.20
CA LEU A 169 10.54 17.15 3.43
C LEU A 169 10.01 18.48 3.93
N ASN A 170 9.25 18.49 5.04
CA ASN A 170 8.83 19.72 5.70
C ASN A 170 10.10 20.52 6.07
N GLY A 171 10.51 21.45 5.22
CA GLY A 171 11.79 22.14 5.34
C GLY A 171 12.06 23.18 4.26
N GLU A 172 11.45 23.06 3.08
CA GLU A 172 11.56 24.06 2.02
C GLU A 172 10.15 24.49 1.60
N GLU A 173 9.52 25.30 2.45
CA GLU A 173 8.44 26.16 2.02
C GLU A 173 9.06 27.25 1.13
N GLU A 174 9.19 27.00 -0.17
CA GLU A 174 9.30 28.10 -1.12
C GLU A 174 7.92 28.78 -1.19
N GLU A 175 7.80 29.92 -0.50
CA GLU A 175 6.73 30.90 -0.72
C GLU A 175 6.78 31.38 -2.18
N GLY A 176 6.10 30.68 -3.07
CA GLY A 176 5.80 31.14 -4.43
C GLY A 176 4.53 31.99 -4.42
N SER A 177 4.68 33.30 -4.64
CA SER A 177 3.60 34.29 -4.74
C SER A 177 2.47 33.89 -5.71
N PRO A 178 1.19 34.24 -5.43
CA PRO A 178 0.08 33.99 -6.33
C PRO A 178 -0.05 35.15 -7.33
N GLU A 179 0.78 35.19 -8.36
CA GLU A 179 0.65 36.20 -9.42
C GLU A 179 0.48 35.53 -10.79
N HIS A 180 -0.75 35.61 -11.30
CA HIS A 180 -1.16 35.50 -12.72
C HIS A 180 -0.31 34.61 -13.66
N GLU A 181 -0.67 33.33 -13.77
CA GLU A 181 -0.37 32.55 -14.98
C GLU A 181 -1.61 32.51 -15.88
N THR A 182 -1.76 33.52 -16.73
CA THR A 182 -2.75 33.53 -17.83
C THR A 182 -2.29 32.64 -18.99
N ASP A 183 -3.20 31.79 -19.46
CA ASP A 183 -3.41 31.15 -20.78
C ASP A 183 -2.23 30.65 -21.65
N GLU A 184 -1.05 31.26 -21.66
CA GLU A 184 0.08 30.82 -22.52
C GLU A 184 0.72 29.52 -22.03
N ASN A 185 0.76 29.28 -20.71
CA ASN A 185 1.19 27.99 -20.14
C ASN A 185 0.21 26.85 -20.44
N MET A 186 -1.05 27.13 -20.79
CA MET A 186 -2.01 26.08 -21.18
C MET A 186 -1.71 25.50 -22.57
N LEU A 187 -1.07 26.27 -23.45
CA LEU A 187 -0.69 25.79 -24.79
C LEU A 187 0.44 24.73 -24.72
N LEU A 188 1.31 24.79 -23.70
CA LEU A 188 2.31 23.75 -23.43
C LEU A 188 1.69 22.43 -22.94
N LEU A 189 0.54 22.50 -22.27
CA LEU A 189 -0.17 21.33 -21.74
C LEU A 189 -0.95 20.57 -22.81
N VAL A 190 -1.15 21.14 -24.00
CA VAL A 190 -1.74 20.40 -25.11
C VAL A 190 -0.60 19.83 -25.94
N GLY A 191 -0.27 18.55 -25.70
CA GLY A 191 0.77 17.86 -26.46
C GLY A 191 0.56 18.05 -27.96
N ASN A 192 1.61 18.44 -28.68
CA ASN A 192 1.56 18.73 -30.12
C ASN A 192 1.00 17.55 -30.95
N PHE A 193 1.04 16.33 -30.41
CA PHE A 193 0.43 15.16 -31.01
C PHE A 193 -1.10 15.13 -30.86
N LEU A 194 -1.62 15.53 -29.70
CA LEU A 194 -3.07 15.67 -29.46
C LEU A 194 -3.68 16.71 -30.41
N LEU A 195 -2.98 17.83 -30.62
CA LEU A 195 -3.42 18.89 -31.55
C LEU A 195 -3.49 18.37 -33.00
N LYS A 196 -2.52 17.56 -33.44
CA LYS A 196 -2.53 16.96 -34.78
C LYS A 196 -3.69 15.99 -35.00
N GLU A 197 -4.16 15.30 -33.97
CA GLU A 197 -5.31 14.40 -34.10
C GLU A 197 -6.66 15.13 -34.17
N LEU A 198 -6.78 16.32 -33.57
CA LEU A 198 -8.02 17.11 -33.57
C LEU A 198 -8.26 17.88 -34.89
N GLU A 199 -7.19 18.08 -35.68
CA GLU A 199 -7.25 18.75 -36.98
C GLU A 199 -7.61 17.81 -38.16
N CYS A 200 -7.94 16.53 -37.87
CA CYS A 200 -8.35 15.51 -38.86
C CYS A 200 -9.88 15.30 -38.90
#